data_AF-A0A2E9Y1E7-F1
#
_entry.id   AF-A0A2E9Y1E7-F1
#
_cell.length_a   1.000
_cell.length_b   1.000
_cell.length_c   1.000
_cell.angle_alpha   90.00
_cell.angle_beta   90.00
_cell.angle_gamma   90.00
#
_symmetry.space_group_name_H-M   'P 1'
#
loop_
_entity.id
_entity.type
_entity.pdbx_description
1 polymer ?
#
loop_
_entity_poly.entity_id
_entity_poly.type
_entity_poly.pdbx_seq_one_letter_code
_entity_poly.pdbx_strand_id
1 'polypeptide(L)'
;MIALVAAWLLKIAYWRVIDSNVGDSTIASATGLESLGNVRPLDPPHMQDNYLLKEMGFTVARKHAGKLRRLTHMLAFLVPLLLIVIQAATSGQLGLIAAALAAVSVSLGVVLERWLFFTEAQHKVMLYYGADRV
;
A
#
# COMPACT_ATOMS: atom_id res chain seq x y z
N MET A 1 -8.88 21.61 -7.05
CA MET A 1 -9.66 21.18 -5.87
C MET A 1 -10.54 19.97 -6.16
N ILE A 2 -11.48 20.04 -7.12
CA ILE A 2 -12.40 18.92 -7.45
C ILE A 2 -11.65 17.62 -7.73
N ALA A 3 -10.64 17.65 -8.60
CA ALA A 3 -9.82 16.47 -8.91
C ALA A 3 -9.13 15.87 -7.68
N LEU A 4 -8.66 16.71 -6.74
CA LEU A 4 -7.99 16.25 -5.52
C LEU A 4 -8.98 15.56 -4.58
N VAL A 5 -10.18 16.12 -4.41
CA VAL A 5 -11.25 15.51 -3.62
C VAL A 5 -11.71 14.19 -4.24
N ALA A 6 -11.92 14.16 -5.56
CA ALA A 6 -12.29 12.94 -6.28
C ALA A 6 -11.21 11.87 -6.12
N ALA A 7 -9.93 12.23 -6.29
CA ALA A 7 -8.81 11.31 -6.08
C ALA A 7 -8.76 10.78 -4.65
N TRP A 8 -9.03 11.62 -3.64
CA TRP A 8 -9.05 11.19 -2.24
C TRP A 8 -10.17 10.16 -1.99
N LEU A 9 -11.38 10.43 -2.49
CA LEU A 9 -12.52 9.51 -2.35
C LEU A 9 -12.26 8.18 -3.07
N LEU A 10 -11.74 8.23 -4.30
CA LEU A 10 -11.33 7.04 -5.04
C LEU A 10 -10.27 6.25 -4.27
N LYS A 11 -9.31 6.93 -3.63
CA LYS A 11 -8.27 6.26 -2.85
C LYS A 11 -8.83 5.56 -1.61
N ILE A 12 -9.77 6.21 -0.92
CA ILE A 12 -10.47 5.58 0.22
C ILE A 12 -11.26 4.35 -0.26
N ALA A 13 -11.99 4.46 -1.37
CA ALA A 13 -12.74 3.34 -1.94
C ALA A 13 -11.81 2.19 -2.35
N TYR A 14 -10.71 2.49 -3.04
CA TYR A 14 -9.70 1.52 -3.43
C TYR A 14 -9.13 0.77 -2.22
N TRP A 15 -8.75 1.48 -1.16
CA TRP A 15 -8.23 0.84 0.05
C TRP A 15 -9.26 -0.04 0.75
N ARG A 16 -10.53 0.38 0.80
CA ARG A 16 -11.60 -0.48 1.32
C ARG A 16 -11.78 -1.76 0.51
N VAL A 17 -11.67 -1.68 -0.82
CA VAL A 17 -11.80 -2.86 -1.69
C VAL A 17 -10.64 -3.83 -1.45
N ILE A 18 -9.39 -3.35 -1.48
CA ILE A 18 -8.24 -4.26 -1.28
C ILE A 18 -8.19 -4.83 0.13
N ASP A 19 -8.64 -4.09 1.15
CA ASP A 19 -8.69 -4.58 2.53
C ASP A 19 -9.75 -5.68 2.71
N SER A 20 -10.78 -5.71 1.84
CA SER A 20 -11.82 -6.74 1.82
C SER A 20 -11.46 -7.99 1.01
N ASN A 21 -10.39 -7.92 0.22
CA ASN A 21 -9.97 -9.04 -0.64
C ASN A 21 -9.12 -10.01 0.17
N VAL A 22 -9.75 -11.12 0.59
CA VAL A 22 -9.04 -12.23 1.24
C VAL A 22 -8.38 -13.04 0.12
N GLY A 23 -7.05 -13.11 0.13
CA GLY A 23 -6.22 -13.71 -0.92
C GLY A 23 -6.83 -14.89 -1.69
N ASP A 24 -6.86 -14.78 -3.02
CA ASP A 24 -7.54 -15.76 -3.88
C ASP A 24 -6.75 -17.06 -4.03
N SER A 25 -5.45 -17.06 -3.70
CA SER A 25 -4.57 -18.19 -3.93
C SER A 25 -4.24 -18.93 -2.64
N THR A 26 -4.33 -20.25 -2.67
CA THR A 26 -3.98 -21.15 -1.57
C THR A 26 -2.80 -22.03 -1.95
N ILE A 27 -2.21 -22.72 -0.97
CA ILE A 27 -1.14 -23.70 -1.24
C ILE A 27 -1.60 -24.75 -2.27
N ALA A 28 -2.84 -25.22 -2.16
CA ALA A 28 -3.41 -26.21 -3.07
C ALA A 28 -3.57 -25.65 -4.50
N SER A 29 -4.06 -24.41 -4.64
CA SER A 29 -4.20 -23.77 -5.96
C SER A 29 -2.84 -23.45 -6.60
N ALA A 30 -1.84 -23.10 -5.79
CA ALA A 30 -0.48 -22.84 -6.27
C ALA A 30 0.24 -24.10 -6.75
N THR A 31 -0.02 -25.24 -6.11
CA THR A 31 0.60 -26.54 -6.44
C THR A 31 -0.22 -27.39 -7.42
N GLY A 32 -1.43 -26.96 -7.78
CA GLY A 32 -2.35 -27.74 -8.61
C GLY A 32 -2.95 -28.96 -7.92
N LEU A 33 -2.88 -29.01 -6.58
CA LEU A 33 -3.31 -30.15 -5.75
C LEU A 33 -4.68 -29.93 -5.10
N GLU A 34 -5.51 -29.02 -5.65
CA GLU A 34 -6.84 -28.68 -5.12
C GLU A 34 -7.75 -29.90 -4.93
N SER A 35 -7.63 -30.92 -5.79
CA SER A 35 -8.41 -32.16 -5.70
C SER A 35 -8.05 -33.05 -4.50
N LEU A 36 -6.91 -32.80 -3.85
CA LEU A 36 -6.40 -33.61 -2.73
C LEU A 36 -6.79 -33.05 -1.34
N GLY A 37 -7.56 -31.96 -1.29
CA GLY A 37 -8.04 -31.36 -0.05
C GLY A 37 -7.00 -30.46 0.64
N ASN A 38 -6.74 -30.69 1.93
CA ASN A 38 -5.84 -29.83 2.71
C ASN A 38 -4.37 -30.15 2.42
N VAL A 39 -3.73 -29.29 1.63
CA VAL A 39 -2.32 -29.42 1.21
C VAL A 39 -1.42 -28.66 2.16
N ARG A 40 -0.43 -29.35 2.72
CA ARG A 40 0.63 -28.75 3.54
C ARG A 40 2.02 -29.11 3.00
N PRO A 41 3.02 -28.22 3.11
CA PRO A 41 4.40 -28.56 2.81
C PRO A 41 4.88 -29.73 3.68
N LEU A 42 5.59 -30.69 3.07
CA LEU A 42 6.26 -31.78 3.81
C LEU A 42 7.60 -31.30 4.37
N ASP A 43 8.39 -30.65 3.52
CA ASP A 43 9.69 -30.05 3.83
C ASP A 43 9.74 -28.61 3.28
N PRO A 44 10.53 -27.71 3.90
CA PRO A 44 10.73 -26.37 3.38
C PRO A 44 11.41 -26.42 2.00
N PRO A 45 11.09 -25.49 1.08
CA PRO A 45 11.65 -25.49 -0.28
C PRO A 45 13.13 -25.04 -0.34
N HIS A 46 13.81 -24.98 0.80
CA HIS A 46 15.17 -24.46 0.94
C HIS A 46 15.89 -25.11 2.12
N MET A 47 17.19 -25.30 1.96
CA MET A 47 18.10 -25.77 3.03
C MET A 47 18.92 -24.62 3.65
N GLN A 48 18.93 -23.45 3.00
CA GLN A 48 19.64 -22.24 3.43
C GLN A 48 18.77 -21.00 3.23
N ASP A 49 19.09 -19.93 3.96
CA ASP A 49 18.45 -18.62 3.76
C ASP A 49 18.59 -18.16 2.32
N ASN A 50 17.49 -17.68 1.75
CA ASN A 50 17.46 -17.14 0.40
C ASN A 50 16.92 -15.71 0.38
N TYR A 51 17.10 -15.07 -0.77
CA TYR A 51 16.63 -13.70 -1.01
C TYR A 51 15.12 -13.54 -0.79
N LEU A 52 14.32 -14.55 -1.12
CA LEU A 52 12.85 -14.49 -0.99
C LEU A 52 12.41 -14.40 0.47
N LEU A 53 13.07 -15.10 1.39
CA LEU A 53 12.80 -14.99 2.82
C LEU A 53 13.14 -13.60 3.37
N LYS A 54 14.19 -12.97 2.82
CA LYS A 54 14.66 -11.63 3.24
C LYS A 54 13.86 -10.49 2.62
N GLU A 55 13.38 -10.61 1.39
CA GLU A 55 12.67 -9.52 0.69
C GLU A 55 11.15 -9.66 0.83
N MET A 56 10.63 -10.89 0.69
CA MET A 56 9.20 -11.17 0.57
C MET A 56 8.56 -11.66 1.88
N GLY A 57 9.38 -12.11 2.84
CA GLY A 57 8.95 -12.55 4.17
C GLY A 57 8.76 -11.43 5.21
N PHE A 58 9.03 -10.17 4.86
CA PHE A 58 9.04 -9.08 5.83
C PHE A 58 7.65 -8.75 6.39
N THR A 59 7.49 -8.94 7.70
CA THR A 59 6.24 -8.67 8.44
C THR A 59 6.22 -7.29 9.09
N VAL A 60 7.37 -6.60 9.14
CA VAL A 60 7.55 -5.33 9.90
C VAL A 60 6.75 -4.18 9.29
N ALA A 61 6.62 -4.13 7.96
CA ALA A 61 5.87 -3.07 7.29
C ALA A 61 4.36 -3.14 7.59
N ARG A 62 3.79 -4.34 7.71
CA ARG A 62 2.37 -4.55 8.00
C ARG A 62 1.97 -4.00 9.38
N LYS A 63 2.87 -4.06 10.37
CA LYS A 63 2.61 -3.52 11.72
C LYS A 63 2.36 -2.00 11.73
N HIS A 64 2.92 -1.27 10.75
CA HIS A 64 2.84 0.19 10.69
C HIS A 64 1.97 0.73 9.56
N ALA A 65 1.48 -0.15 8.67
CA ALA A 65 0.60 0.16 7.55
C ALA A 65 -0.47 1.22 7.87
N GLY A 66 -1.28 1.00 8.92
CA GLY A 66 -2.33 1.94 9.30
C GLY A 66 -1.84 3.34 9.72
N LYS A 67 -0.65 3.46 10.30
CA LYS A 67 -0.03 4.78 10.61
C LYS A 67 0.41 5.48 9.32
N LEU A 68 1.05 4.75 8.41
CA LEU A 68 1.50 5.31 7.13
C LEU A 68 0.34 5.68 6.21
N ARG A 69 -0.73 4.88 6.16
CA ARG A 69 -1.96 5.22 5.41
C ARG A 69 -2.57 6.53 5.88
N ARG A 70 -2.61 6.78 7.20
CA ARG A 70 -3.03 8.08 7.75
C ARG A 70 -2.12 9.20 7.29
N LEU A 71 -0.81 9.00 7.31
CA LEU A 71 0.16 9.99 6.85
C LEU A 71 0.00 10.31 5.35
N THR A 72 -0.25 9.29 4.51
CA THR A 72 -0.59 9.46 3.10
C THR A 72 -1.88 10.28 2.93
N HIS A 73 -2.94 10.02 3.70
CA HIS A 73 -4.16 10.83 3.64
C HIS A 73 -3.89 12.30 3.98
N MET A 74 -3.03 12.56 4.97
CA MET A 74 -2.67 13.91 5.36
C MET A 74 -1.83 14.62 4.28
N LEU A 75 -0.73 14.01 3.84
CA LEU A 75 0.23 14.65 2.96
C LEU A 75 -0.21 14.68 1.49
N ALA A 76 -0.89 13.64 0.99
CA ALA A 76 -1.30 13.57 -0.41
C ALA A 76 -2.61 14.31 -0.70
N PHE A 77 -3.48 14.50 0.31
CA PHE A 77 -4.82 15.03 0.09
C PHE A 77 -5.19 16.19 1.02
N LEU A 78 -5.18 16.00 2.34
CA LEU A 78 -5.70 17.01 3.27
C LEU A 78 -4.86 18.30 3.28
N VAL A 79 -3.55 18.19 3.51
CA VAL A 79 -2.64 19.34 3.57
C VAL A 79 -2.60 20.09 2.22
N PRO A 80 -2.44 19.42 1.06
CA PRO A 80 -2.51 20.11 -0.23
C PRO A 80 -3.86 20.78 -0.49
N LEU A 81 -4.97 20.17 -0.08
CA LEU A 81 -6.30 20.77 -0.25
C LEU A 81 -6.40 22.09 0.51
N LEU A 82 -5.96 22.11 1.78
CA LEU A 82 -5.93 23.32 2.60
C LEU A 82 -5.01 24.38 2.01
N LEU A 83 -3.81 23.99 1.54
CA LEU A 83 -2.86 24.91 0.91
C LEU A 83 -3.38 25.50 -0.40
N ILE A 84 -4.12 24.72 -1.20
CA ILE A 84 -4.77 25.22 -2.43
C ILE A 84 -5.90 26.21 -2.07
N VAL A 85 -6.66 25.96 -0.99
CA VAL A 85 -7.66 26.93 -0.51
C VAL A 85 -7.00 28.23 -0.08
N ILE A 86 -5.90 28.15 0.68
CA ILE A 86 -5.12 29.33 1.09
C ILE A 86 -4.57 30.05 -0.13
N GLN A 87 -4.03 29.33 -1.11
CA GLN A 87 -3.53 29.89 -2.36
C GLN A 87 -4.63 30.59 -3.16
N ALA A 88 -5.85 30.08 -3.16
CA ALA A 88 -6.99 30.72 -3.81
C ALA A 88 -7.48 31.96 -3.06
N ALA A 89 -7.33 31.99 -1.73
CA ALA A 89 -7.74 33.09 -0.86
C ALA A 89 -6.66 34.19 -0.72
N THR A 90 -5.44 33.95 -1.20
CA THR A 90 -4.30 34.87 -1.08
C THR A 90 -3.74 35.20 -2.47
N SER A 91 -3.03 36.32 -2.58
CA SER A 91 -2.40 36.75 -3.84
C SER A 91 -0.92 37.08 -3.65
N GLY A 92 -0.17 37.13 -4.75
CA GLY A 92 1.25 37.46 -4.73
C GLY A 92 2.11 36.35 -4.12
N GLN A 93 3.12 36.75 -3.33
CA GLN A 93 4.15 35.83 -2.86
C GLN A 93 3.64 34.76 -1.89
N LEU A 94 2.63 35.08 -1.07
CA LEU A 94 2.01 34.11 -0.17
C LEU A 94 1.28 32.99 -0.93
N GLY A 95 0.56 33.34 -2.00
CA GLY A 95 -0.10 32.35 -2.86
C GLY A 95 0.89 31.43 -3.57
N LEU A 96 2.03 31.98 -4.03
CA LEU A 96 3.10 31.18 -4.64
C LEU A 96 3.74 30.21 -3.63
N ILE A 97 4.01 30.66 -2.40
CA ILE A 97 4.54 29.80 -1.34
C ILE A 97 3.56 28.69 -1.00
N ALA A 98 2.26 29.00 -0.88
CA ALA A 98 1.22 28.01 -0.63
C ALA A 98 1.14 26.97 -1.76
N ALA A 99 1.22 27.39 -3.03
CA ALA A 99 1.26 26.48 -4.18
C ALA A 99 2.49 25.56 -4.14
N ALA A 100 3.68 26.11 -3.85
CA ALA A 100 4.92 25.34 -3.78
C ALA A 100 4.87 24.30 -2.66
N LEU A 101 4.39 24.69 -1.47
CA LEU A 101 4.20 23.76 -0.35
C LEU A 101 3.16 22.68 -0.66
N ALA A 102 2.08 23.02 -1.39
CA ALA A 102 1.09 22.05 -1.81
C ALA A 102 1.71 20.99 -2.73
N ALA A 103 2.53 21.41 -3.70
CA ALA A 103 3.22 20.51 -4.61
C ALA A 103 4.20 19.58 -3.89
N VAL A 104 5.00 20.11 -2.95
CA VAL A 104 5.92 19.30 -2.12
C VAL A 104 5.15 18.31 -1.26
N SER A 105 4.08 18.76 -0.60
CA SER A 105 3.24 17.90 0.25
C SER A 105 2.64 16.74 -0.54
N VAL A 106 2.00 17.02 -1.68
CA VAL A 106 1.45 15.97 -2.57
C VAL A 106 2.54 14.98 -2.96
N SER A 107 3.71 15.48 -3.37
CA SER A 107 4.81 14.64 -3.83
C SER A 107 5.28 13.67 -2.76
N LEU A 108 5.47 14.16 -1.52
CA LEU A 108 5.83 13.32 -0.37
C LEU A 108 4.72 12.30 -0.07
N GLY A 109 3.46 12.73 -0.08
CA GLY A 109 2.32 11.85 0.15
C GLY A 109 2.21 10.73 -0.89
N VAL A 110 2.46 11.02 -2.16
CA VAL A 110 2.47 10.04 -3.26
C VAL A 110 3.66 9.08 -3.12
N VAL A 111 4.86 9.56 -2.78
CA VAL A 111 6.01 8.67 -2.54
C VAL A 111 5.72 7.69 -1.41
N LEU A 112 5.13 8.16 -0.31
CA LEU A 112 4.72 7.29 0.79
C LEU A 112 3.65 6.28 0.38
N GLU A 113 2.68 6.70 -0.43
CA GLU A 113 1.63 5.83 -0.95
C GLU A 113 2.19 4.71 -1.84
N ARG A 114 3.12 5.05 -2.73
CA ARG A 114 3.78 4.07 -3.61
C ARG A 114 4.68 3.13 -2.81
N TRP A 115 5.41 3.65 -1.83
CA TRP A 115 6.20 2.82 -0.92
C TRP A 115 5.32 1.85 -0.11
N LEU A 116 4.17 2.33 0.37
CA LEU A 116 3.21 1.49 1.07
C LEU A 116 2.70 0.35 0.19
N PHE A 117 2.38 0.62 -1.08
CA PHE A 117 1.96 -0.42 -2.03
C PHE A 117 2.98 -1.56 -2.13
N PHE A 118 4.28 -1.25 -2.28
CA PHE A 118 5.32 -2.27 -2.36
C PHE A 118 5.48 -3.06 -1.06
N THR A 119 5.31 -2.40 0.08
CA THR A 119 5.55 -3.00 1.39
C THR A 119 4.36 -3.78 1.94
N GLU A 120 3.14 -3.47 1.52
CA GLU A 120 1.93 -4.23 1.84
C GLU A 120 1.70 -5.41 0.89
N ALA A 121 2.32 -5.42 -0.29
CA ALA A 121 2.10 -6.46 -1.29
C ALA A 121 2.47 -7.85 -0.77
N GLN A 122 1.48 -8.76 -0.76
CA GLN A 122 1.72 -10.18 -0.51
C GLN A 122 2.08 -10.88 -1.82
N HIS A 123 3.16 -11.64 -1.81
CA HIS A 123 3.66 -12.34 -2.99
C HIS A 123 3.21 -13.80 -2.94
N LYS A 124 2.56 -14.29 -4.00
CA LYS A 124 2.06 -15.68 -4.08
C LYS A 124 3.14 -16.73 -3.85
N VAL A 125 4.40 -16.37 -4.10
CA VAL A 125 5.56 -17.24 -3.80
C VAL A 125 5.57 -17.69 -2.34
N MET A 126 5.05 -16.87 -1.41
CA MET A 126 4.99 -17.21 0.01
C MET A 126 4.11 -18.44 0.30
N LEU A 127 3.20 -18.83 -0.60
CA LEU A 127 2.43 -20.07 -0.49
C LEU A 127 3.34 -21.32 -0.48
N TYR A 128 4.46 -21.27 -1.21
CA TYR A 128 5.47 -22.34 -1.20
C TYR A 128 6.32 -22.33 0.08
N TYR A 129 6.34 -21.22 0.81
CA TYR A 129 7.09 -21.03 2.06
C TYR A 129 6.19 -21.15 3.30
N GLY A 130 4.98 -21.71 3.16
CA GLY A 130 4.07 -22.00 4.27
C GLY A 130 3.07 -20.90 4.62
N ALA A 131 2.87 -19.90 3.76
CA ALA A 131 1.68 -19.05 3.86
C ALA A 131 0.43 -19.84 3.45
N ASP A 132 -0.62 -19.81 4.25
CA ASP A 132 -1.85 -20.56 3.95
C ASP A 132 -2.63 -19.98 2.75
N ARG A 133 -2.60 -18.64 2.61
CA ARG A 133 -3.38 -17.90 1.63
C ARG A 133 -2.77 -16.52 1.34
N VAL A 134 -2.74 -16.13 0.06
CA VAL A 134 -2.22 -14.86 -0.47
C VAL A 134 -3.09 -14.35 -1.63
#